data_AF-A0A0U2VNH8-F1
#
_entry.id   AF-A0A0U2VNH8-F1
#
_cell.length_a   1.000
_cell.length_b   1.000
_cell.length_c   1.000
_cell.angle_alpha   90.00
_cell.angle_beta   90.00
_cell.angle_gamma   90.00
#
_symmetry.space_group_name_H-M   'P 1'
#
loop_
_entity.id
_entity.type
_entity.pdbx_description
1 polymer ?
#
loop_
_entity_poly.entity_id
_entity_poly.type
_entity_poly.pdbx_seq_one_letter_code
_entity_poly.pdbx_strand_id
1 'polypeptide(L)'
;MDHSDLKRKESESIDEYLLRLGDNKELYNLDWLTIRQYMNEAVDEDFGESKWRKEYHILKRGYNLAVERKVTDNEILNEIEEKTIAFQKEKFKFQDQKREFTNLIRQQARFEHLKEEIHKSIIDISKQKPLTFIQPPTTLSNVRANVLWSDWHVGADFSNSLNRYNIDVFKQRLQILVSEIISEGKKNNVDTLTIGALGDFISGAIHVSTRVQSSEDVIKQIQIVSEYMAESIAEISKHFRFVRFINIIGNHARLISDKTQSIFTENLENLIPWYLETRLKDFKNVDIYKDTDGYFIDETFEQSHVYVHGDLDHVSSVAKSLPQILGIVPRYVFCGHIHHDTVKEYGRTKVISNGSLMGIDDYALSKRFYAEPMQKMHIFDDNDRIKYTVDIYLN
;
A
#
# COMPACT_ATOMS: atom_id res chain seq x y z
N MET A 1 -34.38 72.88 20.76
CA MET A 1 -34.07 72.14 19.52
C MET A 1 -32.92 72.85 18.86
N ASP A 2 -31.84 72.15 18.60
CA ASP A 2 -30.64 72.76 18.01
C ASP A 2 -30.93 73.08 16.55
N HIS A 3 -30.78 74.34 16.14
CA HIS A 3 -31.09 74.82 14.79
C HIS A 3 -30.14 74.26 13.72
N SER A 4 -29.13 73.46 14.12
CA SER A 4 -28.12 72.85 13.27
C SER A 4 -28.64 71.67 12.44
N ASP A 5 -29.62 70.90 12.93
CA ASP A 5 -30.15 69.72 12.22
C ASP A 5 -31.14 70.07 11.10
N LEU A 6 -31.65 71.30 11.08
CA LEU A 6 -32.59 71.77 10.04
C LEU A 6 -31.89 72.34 8.81
N LYS A 7 -30.56 72.53 8.86
CA LYS A 7 -29.77 73.01 7.73
C LYS A 7 -29.15 71.85 6.96
N ARG A 8 -28.78 72.12 5.70
CA ARG A 8 -28.08 71.16 4.85
C ARG A 8 -26.68 70.88 5.42
N LYS A 9 -26.36 69.61 5.58
CA LYS A 9 -25.03 69.11 5.97
C LYS A 9 -24.10 69.14 4.74
N GLU A 10 -22.80 69.37 4.95
CA GLU A 10 -21.84 69.46 3.83
C GLU A 10 -21.72 68.16 3.03
N SER A 11 -22.06 67.01 3.62
CA SER A 11 -21.95 65.69 3.02
C SER A 11 -23.24 65.19 2.33
N GLU A 12 -24.34 65.94 2.37
CA GLU A 12 -25.61 65.51 1.78
C GLU A 12 -25.92 66.26 0.48
N SER A 13 -26.41 65.52 -0.52
CA SER A 13 -27.00 66.09 -1.73
C SER A 13 -28.32 66.80 -1.42
N ILE A 14 -28.79 67.65 -2.34
CA ILE A 14 -30.05 68.39 -2.17
C ILE A 14 -31.24 67.43 -2.07
N ASP A 15 -31.20 66.31 -2.81
CA ASP A 15 -32.24 65.28 -2.78
C ASP A 15 -32.26 64.50 -1.47
N GLU A 16 -31.08 64.16 -0.93
CA GLU A 16 -30.95 63.50 0.38
C GLU A 16 -31.39 64.42 1.52
N TYR A 17 -31.09 65.72 1.40
CA TYR A 17 -31.53 66.74 2.34
C TYR A 17 -33.06 66.88 2.35
N LEU A 18 -33.69 66.90 1.16
CA LEU A 18 -35.15 66.93 1.01
C LEU A 18 -35.82 65.66 1.57
N LEU A 19 -35.25 64.49 1.30
CA LEU A 19 -35.71 63.22 1.86
C LEU A 19 -35.63 63.21 3.39
N ARG A 20 -34.53 63.70 3.97
CA ARG A 20 -34.32 63.77 5.42
C ARG A 20 -35.29 64.70 6.12
N LEU A 21 -35.53 65.90 5.57
CA LEU A 21 -36.51 66.85 6.12
C LEU A 21 -37.95 66.34 5.98
N GLY A 22 -38.27 65.70 4.84
CA GLY A 22 -39.60 65.14 4.60
C GLY A 22 -39.92 63.90 5.45
N ASP A 23 -38.96 62.99 5.66
CA ASP A 23 -39.15 61.79 6.50
C ASP A 23 -39.27 62.12 7.99
N ASN A 24 -38.60 63.19 8.44
CA ASN A 24 -38.63 63.63 9.83
C ASN A 24 -39.60 64.81 10.06
N LYS A 25 -40.50 65.09 9.10
CA LYS A 25 -41.43 66.23 9.16
C LYS A 25 -42.23 66.28 10.47
N GLU A 26 -42.78 65.15 10.90
CA GLU A 26 -43.56 65.05 12.15
C GLU A 26 -42.68 65.13 13.40
N LEU A 27 -41.49 64.52 13.37
CA LEU A 27 -40.54 64.52 14.48
C LEU A 27 -39.98 65.93 14.77
N TYR A 28 -39.78 66.72 13.71
CA TYR A 28 -39.30 68.10 13.79
C TYR A 28 -40.43 69.13 13.87
N ASN A 29 -41.70 68.67 13.91
CA ASN A 29 -42.89 69.52 13.92
C ASN A 29 -42.88 70.60 12.82
N LEU A 30 -42.39 70.23 11.64
CA LEU A 30 -42.23 71.11 10.49
C LEU A 30 -43.50 71.09 9.64
N ASP A 31 -43.84 72.23 9.04
CA ASP A 31 -44.76 72.24 7.91
C ASP A 31 -44.01 72.42 6.59
N TRP A 32 -44.64 72.06 5.48
CA TRP A 32 -44.04 72.18 4.16
C TRP A 32 -43.69 73.63 3.79
N LEU A 33 -44.38 74.62 4.39
CA LEU A 33 -44.01 76.04 4.30
C LEU A 33 -42.65 76.33 4.93
N THR A 34 -42.31 75.67 6.04
CA THR A 34 -41.02 75.79 6.71
C THR A 34 -39.94 75.02 5.96
N ILE A 35 -40.27 73.82 5.45
CA ILE A 35 -39.35 73.03 4.60
C ILE A 35 -39.00 73.82 3.33
N ARG A 36 -39.97 74.52 2.72
CA ARG A 36 -39.72 75.43 1.60
C ARG A 36 -38.66 76.48 1.92
N GLN A 37 -38.72 77.12 3.09
CA GLN A 37 -37.76 78.16 3.46
C GLN A 37 -36.33 77.60 3.50
N TYR A 38 -36.14 76.44 4.13
CA TYR A 38 -34.83 75.81 4.22
C TYR A 38 -34.33 75.22 2.89
N MET A 39 -35.23 74.74 2.03
CA MET A 39 -34.87 74.24 0.70
C MET A 39 -34.54 75.38 -0.27
N ASN A 40 -35.30 76.47 -0.24
CA ASN A 40 -35.02 77.66 -1.06
C ASN A 40 -33.72 78.34 -0.60
N GLU A 41 -33.42 78.38 0.71
CA GLU A 41 -32.13 78.86 1.23
C GLU A 41 -30.96 77.96 0.77
N ALA A 42 -31.16 76.65 0.68
CA ALA A 42 -30.12 75.70 0.30
C ALA A 42 -29.84 75.65 -1.22
N VAL A 43 -30.80 76.05 -2.06
CA VAL A 43 -30.73 75.98 -3.53
C VAL A 43 -30.60 77.36 -4.17
N ASP A 44 -30.77 78.44 -3.40
CA ASP A 44 -30.76 79.83 -3.85
C ASP A 44 -31.78 80.13 -4.97
N GLU A 45 -32.94 79.48 -4.88
CA GLU A 45 -34.06 79.63 -5.83
C GLU A 45 -35.40 79.75 -5.08
N ASP A 46 -36.32 80.60 -5.54
CA ASP A 46 -37.62 80.80 -4.90
C ASP A 46 -38.74 79.96 -5.52
N PHE A 47 -38.85 78.69 -5.10
CA PHE A 47 -39.97 77.84 -5.48
C PHE A 47 -41.08 77.82 -4.43
N GLY A 48 -42.29 77.49 -4.88
CA GLY A 48 -43.43 77.22 -4.02
C GLY A 48 -43.31 75.88 -3.29
N GLU A 49 -43.95 75.78 -2.13
CA GLU A 49 -44.03 74.60 -1.28
C GLU A 49 -44.46 73.32 -2.02
N SER A 50 -45.40 73.44 -2.97
CA SER A 50 -45.88 72.31 -3.77
C SER A 50 -44.80 71.66 -4.65
N LYS A 51 -43.71 72.36 -5.00
CA LYS A 51 -42.61 71.76 -5.77
C LYS A 51 -41.88 70.74 -4.90
N TRP A 52 -41.38 71.19 -3.75
CA TRP A 52 -40.60 70.37 -2.82
C TRP A 52 -41.37 69.17 -2.28
N ARG A 53 -42.67 69.35 -1.98
CA ARG A 53 -43.53 68.23 -1.56
C ARG A 53 -43.68 67.15 -2.66
N LYS A 54 -43.85 67.56 -3.92
CA LYS A 54 -43.97 66.62 -5.05
C LYS A 54 -42.65 65.90 -5.31
N GLU A 55 -41.54 66.63 -5.29
CA GLU A 55 -40.19 66.06 -5.45
C GLU A 55 -39.86 65.07 -4.34
N TYR A 56 -40.18 65.36 -3.08
CA TYR A 56 -40.04 64.41 -1.97
C TYR A 56 -40.77 63.09 -2.23
N HIS A 57 -42.05 63.14 -2.64
CA HIS A 57 -42.81 61.92 -2.90
C HIS A 57 -42.25 61.10 -4.08
N ILE A 58 -41.71 61.77 -5.10
CA ILE A 58 -41.04 61.12 -6.23
C ILE A 58 -39.75 60.43 -5.77
N LEU A 59 -38.92 61.15 -5.01
CA LEU A 59 -37.66 60.63 -4.47
C LEU A 59 -37.89 59.45 -3.53
N LYS A 60 -38.88 59.54 -2.63
CA LYS A 60 -39.22 58.46 -1.69
C LYS A 60 -39.69 57.19 -2.40
N ARG A 61 -40.48 57.35 -3.47
CA ARG A 61 -40.89 56.22 -4.32
C ARG A 61 -39.69 55.58 -5.02
N GLY A 62 -38.77 56.38 -5.55
CA GLY A 62 -37.53 55.90 -6.17
C GLY A 62 -36.63 55.15 -5.18
N TYR A 63 -36.48 55.68 -3.96
CA TYR A 63 -35.69 55.08 -2.89
C TYR A 63 -36.23 53.69 -2.50
N ASN A 64 -37.53 53.56 -2.27
CA ASN A 64 -38.15 52.28 -1.90
C ASN A 64 -37.96 51.21 -2.98
N LEU A 65 -38.13 51.57 -4.26
CA LEU A 65 -37.88 50.67 -5.39
C LEU A 65 -36.42 50.21 -5.49
N ALA A 66 -35.47 51.08 -5.14
CA ALA A 66 -34.05 50.74 -5.15
C ALA A 66 -33.66 49.80 -4.00
N VAL A 67 -34.29 49.95 -2.83
CA VAL A 67 -34.07 49.07 -1.66
C VAL A 67 -34.62 47.66 -1.92
N GLU A 68 -35.84 47.53 -2.45
CA GLU A 68 -36.44 46.22 -2.77
C GLU A 68 -35.60 45.41 -3.78
N ARG A 69 -35.07 46.07 -4.83
CA ARG A 69 -34.19 45.44 -5.82
C ARG A 69 -32.86 44.98 -5.21
N LYS A 70 -32.23 45.78 -4.37
CA LYS A 70 -30.97 45.42 -3.68
C LYS A 70 -31.13 44.22 -2.74
N VAL A 71 -32.27 44.08 -2.07
CA VAL A 71 -32.54 42.92 -1.19
C VAL A 71 -32.69 41.64 -2.00
N THR A 72 -33.39 41.71 -3.14
CA THR A 72 -33.57 40.55 -4.04
C THR A 72 -32.24 40.11 -4.68
N ASP A 73 -31.39 41.07 -5.05
CA ASP A 73 -30.08 40.79 -5.63
C ASP A 73 -29.14 40.07 -4.63
N ASN A 74 -29.25 40.37 -3.33
CA ASN A 74 -28.43 39.72 -2.28
C ASN A 74 -28.82 38.25 -2.05
N GLU A 75 -30.10 37.90 -2.12
CA GLU A 75 -30.56 36.51 -1.97
C GLU A 75 -30.08 35.64 -3.15
N ILE A 76 -30.15 36.17 -4.37
CA ILE A 76 -29.63 35.52 -5.58
C ILE A 76 -28.10 35.39 -5.50
N LEU A 77 -27.41 36.41 -4.98
CA LEU A 77 -25.96 36.36 -4.79
C LEU A 77 -25.54 35.22 -3.85
N ASN A 78 -26.23 35.09 -2.72
CA ASN A 78 -25.95 34.02 -1.75
C ASN A 78 -26.20 32.62 -2.34
N GLU A 79 -27.28 32.42 -3.10
CA GLU A 79 -27.55 31.13 -3.76
C GLU A 79 -26.47 30.79 -4.82
N ILE A 80 -25.98 31.79 -5.55
CA ILE A 80 -24.88 31.63 -6.51
C ILE A 80 -23.58 31.29 -5.78
N GLU A 81 -23.29 31.94 -4.65
CA GLU A 81 -22.11 31.63 -3.83
C GLU A 81 -22.18 30.20 -3.27
N GLU A 82 -23.31 29.77 -2.73
CA GLU A 82 -23.51 28.41 -2.23
C GLU A 82 -23.33 27.35 -3.33
N LYS A 83 -23.93 27.57 -4.52
CA LYS A 83 -23.75 26.67 -5.67
C LYS A 83 -22.31 26.67 -6.18
N THR A 84 -21.62 27.81 -6.13
CA THR A 84 -20.20 27.92 -6.51
C THR A 84 -19.32 27.14 -5.55
N ILE A 85 -19.57 27.24 -4.25
CA ILE A 85 -18.86 26.46 -3.21
C ILE A 85 -19.14 24.96 -3.38
N ALA A 86 -20.38 24.56 -3.63
CA ALA A 86 -20.74 23.16 -3.87
C ALA A 86 -20.03 22.61 -5.11
N PHE A 87 -20.03 23.36 -6.21
CA PHE A 87 -19.33 23.00 -7.44
C PHE A 87 -17.80 22.90 -7.25
N GLN A 88 -17.20 23.83 -6.48
CA GLN A 88 -15.79 23.75 -6.14
C GLN A 88 -15.48 22.48 -5.31
N LYS A 89 -16.31 22.12 -4.34
CA LYS A 89 -16.16 20.89 -3.56
C LYS A 89 -16.24 19.63 -4.44
N GLU A 90 -17.18 19.55 -5.37
CA GLU A 90 -17.27 18.42 -6.31
C GLU A 90 -16.09 18.36 -7.27
N LYS A 91 -15.60 19.51 -7.75
CA LYS A 91 -14.40 19.59 -8.58
C LYS A 91 -13.17 19.03 -7.84
N PHE A 92 -13.00 19.36 -6.56
CA PHE A 92 -11.91 18.80 -5.76
C PHE A 92 -12.05 17.28 -5.57
N LYS A 93 -13.26 16.78 -5.25
CA LYS A 93 -13.51 15.33 -5.14
C LYS A 93 -13.20 14.60 -6.45
N PHE A 94 -13.62 15.15 -7.58
CA PHE A 94 -13.36 14.57 -8.90
C PHE A 94 -11.86 14.59 -9.25
N GLN A 95 -11.15 15.67 -8.89
CA GLN A 95 -9.70 15.75 -9.08
C GLN A 95 -8.96 14.70 -8.24
N ASP A 96 -9.36 14.48 -6.99
CA ASP A 96 -8.78 13.44 -6.13
C ASP A 96 -9.05 12.04 -6.70
N GLN A 97 -10.29 11.72 -7.08
CA GLN A 97 -10.63 10.45 -7.75
C GLN A 97 -9.84 10.23 -9.03
N LYS A 98 -9.72 11.28 -9.86
CA LYS A 98 -8.93 11.21 -11.10
C LYS A 98 -7.45 11.00 -10.79
N ARG A 99 -6.90 11.63 -9.75
CA ARG A 99 -5.51 11.44 -9.32
C ARG A 99 -5.28 9.99 -8.90
N GLU A 100 -6.14 9.42 -8.07
CA GLU A 100 -6.05 8.03 -7.62
C GLU A 100 -6.17 7.06 -8.80
N PHE A 101 -7.19 7.23 -9.66
CA PHE A 101 -7.37 6.39 -10.85
C PHE A 101 -6.18 6.48 -11.82
N THR A 102 -5.63 7.68 -12.02
CA THR A 102 -4.44 7.86 -12.88
C THR A 102 -3.19 7.24 -12.26
N ASN A 103 -3.08 7.21 -10.92
CA ASN A 103 -2.01 6.50 -10.23
C ASN A 103 -2.14 4.98 -10.43
N LEU A 104 -3.35 4.42 -10.26
CA LEU A 104 -3.64 3.00 -10.50
C LEU A 104 -3.29 2.59 -11.94
N ILE A 105 -3.71 3.36 -12.94
CA ILE A 105 -3.37 3.09 -14.35
C ILE A 105 -1.85 3.15 -14.58
N ARG A 106 -1.16 4.16 -14.03
CA ARG A 106 0.30 4.27 -14.16
C ARG A 106 1.02 3.08 -13.52
N GLN A 107 0.54 2.62 -12.38
CA GLN A 107 1.09 1.44 -11.70
C GLN A 107 0.87 0.17 -12.53
N GLN A 108 -0.36 -0.03 -13.03
CA GLN A 108 -0.69 -1.18 -13.87
C GLN A 108 0.14 -1.18 -15.17
N ALA A 109 0.27 -0.04 -15.85
CA ALA A 109 1.08 0.05 -17.07
C ALA A 109 2.58 -0.21 -16.81
N ARG A 110 3.11 0.23 -15.66
CA ARG A 110 4.50 -0.09 -15.26
C ARG A 110 4.66 -1.57 -14.97
N PHE A 111 3.68 -2.19 -14.32
CA PHE A 111 3.68 -3.61 -14.02
C PHE A 111 3.60 -4.45 -15.31
N GLU A 112 2.71 -4.09 -16.24
CA GLU A 112 2.59 -4.75 -17.54
C GLU A 112 3.87 -4.61 -18.37
N HIS A 113 4.46 -3.41 -18.42
CA HIS A 113 5.73 -3.21 -19.10
C HIS A 113 6.88 -4.01 -18.46
N LEU A 114 6.96 -4.04 -17.13
CA LEU A 114 7.96 -4.83 -16.41
C LEU A 114 7.77 -6.32 -16.69
N LYS A 115 6.54 -6.81 -16.66
CA LYS A 115 6.20 -8.19 -17.01
C LYS A 115 6.68 -8.52 -18.44
N GLU A 116 6.42 -7.64 -19.40
CA GLU A 116 6.88 -7.85 -20.78
C GLU A 116 8.40 -7.84 -20.91
N GLU A 117 9.09 -6.90 -20.26
CA GLU A 117 10.56 -6.81 -20.28
C GLU A 117 11.22 -8.01 -19.60
N ILE A 118 10.67 -8.48 -18.48
CA ILE A 118 11.13 -9.71 -17.83
C ILE A 118 10.82 -10.90 -18.75
N HIS A 119 9.67 -10.95 -19.42
CA HIS A 119 9.32 -12.07 -20.30
C HIS A 119 10.30 -12.19 -21.47
N LYS A 120 10.62 -11.07 -22.12
CA LYS A 120 11.64 -11.00 -23.17
C LYS A 120 13.01 -11.43 -22.63
N SER A 121 13.40 -10.88 -21.48
CA SER A 121 14.67 -11.21 -20.82
C SER A 121 14.76 -12.70 -20.46
N ILE A 122 13.68 -13.31 -19.96
CA ILE A 122 13.60 -14.75 -19.68
C ILE A 122 13.82 -15.56 -20.95
N ILE A 123 13.14 -15.20 -22.04
CA ILE A 123 13.30 -15.92 -23.31
C ILE A 123 14.75 -15.85 -23.78
N ASP A 124 15.37 -14.68 -23.71
CA ASP A 124 16.75 -14.51 -24.16
C ASP A 124 17.77 -15.18 -23.22
N ILE A 125 17.57 -15.13 -21.91
CA ILE A 125 18.36 -15.90 -20.93
C ILE A 125 18.18 -17.39 -21.14
N SER A 126 16.97 -17.86 -21.44
CA SER A 126 16.70 -19.29 -21.66
C SER A 126 17.45 -19.85 -22.86
N LYS A 127 17.67 -19.04 -23.90
CA LYS A 127 18.51 -19.38 -25.06
C LYS A 127 19.99 -19.47 -24.70
N GLN A 128 20.46 -18.63 -23.77
CA GLN A 128 21.86 -18.56 -23.36
C GLN A 128 22.24 -19.54 -22.23
N LYS A 129 21.27 -19.90 -21.38
CA LYS A 129 21.41 -20.81 -20.23
C LYS A 129 20.22 -21.79 -20.20
N PRO A 130 20.20 -22.84 -21.03
CA PRO A 130 19.12 -23.81 -20.99
C PRO A 130 19.16 -24.60 -19.67
N LEU A 131 18.03 -24.66 -18.97
CA LEU A 131 17.86 -25.57 -17.83
C LEU A 131 17.53 -26.95 -18.39
N THR A 132 18.30 -27.96 -17.99
CA THR A 132 18.09 -29.33 -18.49
C THR A 132 17.15 -30.08 -17.57
N PHE A 133 16.01 -30.51 -18.10
CA PHE A 133 15.13 -31.43 -17.40
C PHE A 133 15.67 -32.86 -17.52
N ILE A 134 15.85 -33.53 -16.39
CA ILE A 134 16.21 -34.95 -16.30
C ILE A 134 15.09 -35.62 -15.51
N GLN A 135 14.52 -36.69 -16.05
CA GLN A 135 13.48 -37.42 -15.32
C GLN A 135 14.05 -37.94 -13.98
N PRO A 136 13.31 -37.73 -12.88
CA PRO A 136 13.74 -38.23 -11.58
C PRO A 136 13.70 -39.77 -11.53
N PRO A 137 14.39 -40.40 -10.57
CA PRO A 137 14.37 -41.84 -10.38
C PRO A 137 12.95 -42.38 -10.18
N THR A 138 12.67 -43.57 -10.73
CA THR A 138 11.34 -44.23 -10.70
C THR A 138 11.01 -44.94 -9.38
N THR A 139 11.87 -44.86 -8.36
CA THR A 139 11.63 -45.51 -7.06
C THR A 139 10.40 -44.90 -6.40
N LEU A 140 9.31 -45.65 -6.40
CA LEU A 140 8.05 -45.27 -5.77
C LEU A 140 8.22 -45.29 -4.26
N SER A 141 8.20 -44.11 -3.65
CA SER A 141 8.04 -43.91 -2.22
C SER A 141 6.81 -43.03 -2.01
N ASN A 142 6.20 -43.10 -0.84
CA ASN A 142 5.12 -42.18 -0.45
C ASN A 142 5.60 -41.14 0.58
N VAL A 143 6.91 -41.11 0.87
CA VAL A 143 7.48 -40.20 1.85
C VAL A 143 7.43 -38.77 1.31
N ARG A 144 6.83 -37.88 2.09
CA ARG A 144 6.75 -36.45 1.80
C ARG A 144 7.74 -35.68 2.65
N ALA A 145 8.26 -34.58 2.11
CA ALA A 145 9.05 -33.63 2.86
C ALA A 145 8.63 -32.19 2.57
N ASN A 146 8.92 -31.30 3.50
CA ASN A 146 8.77 -29.86 3.36
C ASN A 146 10.10 -29.18 3.66
N VAL A 147 10.57 -28.28 2.82
CA VAL A 147 11.69 -27.39 3.12
C VAL A 147 11.20 -25.95 3.14
N LEU A 148 11.63 -25.19 4.14
CA LEU A 148 11.29 -23.78 4.29
C LEU A 148 12.41 -22.93 3.72
N TRP A 149 12.07 -22.04 2.79
CA TRP A 149 12.95 -21.02 2.24
C TRP A 149 12.43 -19.66 2.68
N SER A 150 13.20 -18.90 3.46
CA SER A 150 12.77 -17.58 3.90
C SER A 150 13.94 -16.64 4.17
N ASP A 151 13.66 -15.34 4.12
CA ASP A 151 14.56 -14.30 4.62
C ASP A 151 15.97 -14.39 3.99
N TRP A 152 16.01 -14.45 2.65
CA TRP A 152 17.27 -14.44 1.90
C TRP A 152 17.87 -13.05 1.82
N HIS A 153 17.05 -12.00 1.79
CA HIS A 153 17.52 -10.60 1.76
C HIS A 153 18.59 -10.33 0.69
N VAL A 154 18.42 -10.90 -0.51
CA VAL A 154 19.35 -10.67 -1.62
C VAL A 154 19.43 -9.17 -1.93
N GLY A 155 20.65 -8.64 -1.98
CA GLY A 155 20.93 -7.20 -2.06
C GLY A 155 21.49 -6.61 -0.78
N ALA A 156 21.39 -7.31 0.35
CA ALA A 156 22.13 -6.95 1.56
C ALA A 156 23.64 -7.18 1.37
N ASP A 157 24.45 -6.22 1.82
CA ASP A 157 25.91 -6.32 1.86
C ASP A 157 26.40 -5.77 3.21
N PHE A 158 26.90 -6.66 4.06
CA PHE A 158 27.47 -6.29 5.35
C PHE A 158 28.56 -7.27 5.78
N SER A 159 29.41 -6.79 6.70
CA SER A 159 30.45 -7.58 7.33
C SER A 159 30.67 -7.09 8.75
N ASN A 160 30.26 -7.89 9.73
CA ASN A 160 30.45 -7.61 11.15
C ASN A 160 31.29 -8.69 11.84
N SER A 161 31.46 -8.58 13.15
CA SER A 161 32.31 -9.50 13.93
C SER A 161 31.81 -10.94 13.97
N LEU A 162 30.53 -11.18 13.63
CA LEU A 162 29.89 -12.50 13.76
C LEU A 162 29.46 -13.10 12.41
N ASN A 163 29.30 -12.28 11.36
CA ASN A 163 28.79 -12.73 10.06
C ASN A 163 29.21 -11.78 8.93
N ARG A 164 29.28 -12.33 7.73
CA ARG A 164 29.44 -11.58 6.48
C ARG A 164 28.40 -12.08 5.49
N TYR A 165 27.76 -11.14 4.81
CA TYR A 165 26.78 -11.47 3.79
C TYR A 165 26.90 -10.54 2.61
N ASN A 166 26.91 -11.10 1.41
CA ASN A 166 26.85 -10.42 0.14
C ASN A 166 26.37 -11.42 -0.92
N ILE A 167 26.32 -10.99 -2.18
CA ILE A 167 25.82 -11.83 -3.28
C ILE A 167 26.61 -13.14 -3.48
N ASP A 168 27.91 -13.17 -3.18
CA ASP A 168 28.72 -14.38 -3.34
C ASP A 168 28.49 -15.36 -2.19
N VAL A 169 28.36 -14.85 -0.96
CA VAL A 169 27.96 -15.66 0.21
C VAL A 169 26.56 -16.23 0.01
N PHE A 170 25.62 -15.44 -0.50
CA PHE A 170 24.29 -15.92 -0.87
C PHE A 170 24.34 -17.14 -1.78
N LYS A 171 25.12 -17.08 -2.87
CA LYS A 171 25.26 -18.20 -3.82
C LYS A 171 25.85 -19.44 -3.15
N GLN A 172 26.89 -19.26 -2.34
CA GLN A 172 27.52 -20.36 -1.61
C GLN A 172 26.53 -21.04 -0.64
N ARG A 173 25.80 -20.23 0.14
CA ARG A 173 24.78 -20.73 1.08
C ARG A 173 23.63 -21.43 0.37
N LEU A 174 23.14 -20.87 -0.73
CA LEU A 174 22.09 -21.49 -1.53
C LEU A 174 22.56 -22.83 -2.12
N GLN A 175 23.81 -22.91 -2.59
CA GLN A 175 24.39 -24.17 -3.08
C GLN A 175 24.47 -25.23 -1.97
N ILE A 176 24.88 -24.86 -0.76
CA ILE A 176 24.88 -25.76 0.42
C ILE A 176 23.45 -26.22 0.70
N LEU A 177 22.50 -25.29 0.78
CA LEU A 177 21.09 -25.58 1.04
C LEU A 177 20.52 -26.59 0.04
N VAL A 178 20.69 -26.36 -1.26
CA VAL A 178 20.22 -27.27 -2.31
C VAL A 178 20.89 -28.64 -2.21
N SER A 179 22.19 -28.68 -1.95
CA SER A 179 22.94 -29.94 -1.82
C SER A 179 22.45 -30.78 -0.63
N GLU A 180 22.22 -30.14 0.52
CA GLU A 180 21.72 -30.80 1.73
C GLU A 180 20.27 -31.27 1.57
N ILE A 181 19.39 -30.47 0.94
CA ILE A 181 18.01 -30.90 0.61
C ILE A 181 18.03 -32.18 -0.23
N ILE A 182 18.89 -32.23 -1.26
CA ILE A 182 19.01 -33.40 -2.14
C ILE A 182 19.58 -34.60 -1.38
N SER A 183 20.60 -34.37 -0.54
CA SER A 183 21.26 -35.41 0.26
C SER A 183 20.27 -36.07 1.23
N GLU A 184 19.59 -35.26 2.05
CA GLU A 184 18.61 -35.75 3.03
C GLU A 184 17.34 -36.29 2.35
N GLY A 185 16.94 -35.71 1.22
CA GLY A 185 15.86 -36.24 0.39
C GLY A 185 16.14 -37.66 -0.10
N LYS A 186 17.33 -37.91 -0.65
CA LYS A 186 17.74 -39.25 -1.10
C LYS A 186 17.87 -40.24 0.05
N LYS A 187 18.48 -39.83 1.15
CA LYS A 187 18.67 -40.65 2.36
C LYS A 187 17.35 -41.13 2.96
N ASN A 188 16.32 -40.29 2.91
CA ASN A 188 14.98 -40.60 3.44
C ASN A 188 14.02 -41.13 2.37
N ASN A 189 14.47 -41.34 1.13
CA ASN A 189 13.64 -41.75 -0.02
C ASN A 189 12.40 -40.86 -0.19
N VAL A 190 12.56 -39.55 -0.11
CA VAL A 190 11.47 -38.58 -0.31
C VAL A 190 11.01 -38.62 -1.77
N ASP A 191 9.72 -38.80 -1.97
CA ASP A 191 9.09 -38.81 -3.29
C ASP A 191 8.58 -37.42 -3.68
N THR A 192 7.86 -36.78 -2.75
CA THR A 192 7.26 -35.45 -2.94
C THR A 192 7.90 -34.43 -2.00
N LEU A 193 8.57 -33.43 -2.57
CA LEU A 193 9.14 -32.30 -1.82
C LEU A 193 8.25 -31.07 -1.99
N THR A 194 7.83 -30.46 -0.88
CA THR A 194 7.23 -29.13 -0.87
C THR A 194 8.28 -28.10 -0.46
N ILE A 195 8.42 -27.04 -1.22
CA ILE A 195 9.28 -25.89 -0.92
C ILE A 195 8.33 -24.77 -0.48
N GLY A 196 8.25 -24.51 0.82
CA GLY A 196 7.56 -23.36 1.39
C GLY A 196 8.45 -22.13 1.31
N ALA A 197 8.26 -21.31 0.28
CA ALA A 197 8.93 -20.03 0.12
C ALA A 197 8.19 -18.95 0.93
N LEU A 198 8.65 -18.66 2.14
CA LEU A 198 7.96 -17.84 3.15
C LEU A 198 8.30 -16.34 3.05
N GLY A 199 8.75 -15.83 1.92
CA GLY A 199 8.96 -14.40 1.68
C GLY A 199 10.29 -13.81 2.20
N ASP A 200 10.47 -12.51 1.94
CA ASP A 200 11.67 -11.70 2.22
C ASP A 200 12.93 -12.21 1.48
N PHE A 201 12.76 -12.45 0.18
CA PHE A 201 13.84 -12.92 -0.68
C PHE A 201 14.77 -11.81 -1.15
N ILE A 202 14.28 -10.58 -1.22
CA ILE A 202 15.07 -9.39 -1.56
C ILE A 202 15.17 -8.47 -0.35
N SER A 203 16.27 -7.73 -0.22
CA SER A 203 16.44 -6.74 0.85
C SER A 203 15.49 -5.54 0.66
N GLY A 204 15.21 -5.19 -0.61
CA GLY A 204 14.24 -4.17 -0.98
C GLY A 204 14.66 -2.75 -0.59
N ALA A 205 13.68 -1.85 -0.52
CA ALA A 205 13.89 -0.41 -0.30
C ALA A 205 13.17 0.12 0.96
N ILE A 206 12.95 -0.73 1.97
CA ILE A 206 12.12 -0.34 3.12
C ILE A 206 12.76 0.82 3.93
N HIS A 207 14.09 0.83 4.07
CA HIS A 207 14.77 1.87 4.83
C HIS A 207 15.04 3.12 3.97
N VAL A 208 14.71 4.30 4.50
CA VAL A 208 14.73 5.61 3.80
C VAL A 208 16.11 5.98 3.24
N SER A 209 17.18 5.43 3.79
CA SER A 209 18.56 5.62 3.32
C SER A 209 18.84 5.05 1.92
N THR A 210 17.99 4.17 1.39
CA THR A 210 18.26 3.45 0.13
C THR A 210 17.57 4.07 -1.10
N ARG A 211 16.69 5.07 -0.93
CA ARG A 211 15.61 5.39 -1.89
C ARG A 211 15.98 6.03 -3.25
N VAL A 212 17.14 6.67 -3.41
CA VAL A 212 17.39 7.48 -4.63
C VAL A 212 18.24 6.74 -5.68
N GLN A 213 18.88 5.63 -5.32
CA GLN A 213 19.61 4.72 -6.24
C GLN A 213 18.94 3.33 -6.37
N SER A 214 17.79 3.12 -5.71
CA SER A 214 17.27 1.79 -5.38
C SER A 214 16.38 1.14 -6.45
N SER A 215 15.65 1.88 -7.28
CA SER A 215 14.64 1.24 -8.15
C SER A 215 15.28 0.30 -9.20
N GLU A 216 16.43 0.67 -9.75
CA GLU A 216 17.19 -0.19 -10.66
C GLU A 216 17.84 -1.36 -9.91
N ASP A 217 18.25 -1.16 -8.65
CA ASP A 217 18.89 -2.19 -7.83
C ASP A 217 17.89 -3.24 -7.30
N VAL A 218 16.69 -2.86 -6.87
CA VAL A 218 15.67 -3.84 -6.42
C VAL A 218 15.18 -4.70 -7.58
N ILE A 219 15.07 -4.14 -8.80
CA ILE A 219 14.77 -4.93 -10.01
C ILE A 219 15.88 -5.97 -10.26
N LYS A 220 17.14 -5.60 -10.05
CA LYS A 220 18.26 -6.54 -10.17
C LYS A 220 18.22 -7.62 -9.08
N GLN A 221 17.89 -7.26 -7.83
CA GLN A 221 17.72 -8.21 -6.73
C GLN A 221 16.65 -9.26 -7.07
N ILE A 222 15.47 -8.84 -7.55
CA ILE A 222 14.39 -9.78 -7.91
C ILE A 222 14.76 -10.65 -9.10
N GLN A 223 15.48 -10.13 -10.10
CA GLN A 223 15.99 -10.92 -11.23
C GLN A 223 16.97 -12.00 -10.75
N ILE A 224 17.92 -11.63 -9.88
CA ILE A 224 18.90 -12.55 -9.30
C ILE A 224 18.18 -13.65 -8.51
N VAL A 225 17.30 -13.27 -7.58
CA VAL A 225 16.53 -14.23 -6.77
C VAL A 225 15.76 -15.20 -7.67
N SER A 226 15.01 -14.67 -8.64
CA SER A 226 14.14 -15.47 -9.49
C SER A 226 14.93 -16.48 -10.33
N GLU A 227 16.08 -16.08 -10.89
CA GLU A 227 16.92 -17.01 -11.67
C GLU A 227 17.60 -18.05 -10.77
N TYR A 228 18.19 -17.66 -9.64
CA TYR A 228 18.82 -18.63 -8.72
C TYR A 228 17.81 -19.59 -8.11
N MET A 229 16.59 -19.13 -7.86
CA MET A 229 15.48 -19.95 -7.41
C MET A 229 15.05 -20.95 -8.50
N ALA A 230 14.95 -20.50 -9.76
CA ALA A 230 14.67 -21.38 -10.89
C ALA A 230 15.76 -22.45 -11.09
N GLU A 231 17.03 -22.05 -11.05
CA GLU A 231 18.17 -22.97 -11.14
C GLU A 231 18.13 -24.02 -10.01
N SER A 232 17.84 -23.58 -8.78
CA SER A 232 17.74 -24.45 -7.61
C SER A 232 16.59 -25.45 -7.71
N ILE A 233 15.39 -24.99 -8.09
CA ILE A 233 14.22 -25.86 -8.29
C ILE A 233 14.47 -26.83 -9.44
N ALA A 234 15.07 -26.37 -10.54
CA ALA A 234 15.44 -27.24 -11.66
C ALA A 234 16.41 -28.34 -11.23
N GLU A 235 17.41 -28.05 -10.40
CA GLU A 235 18.33 -29.05 -9.88
C GLU A 235 17.63 -30.04 -8.93
N ILE A 236 16.85 -29.52 -8.00
CA ILE A 236 16.04 -30.32 -7.06
C ILE A 236 15.10 -31.26 -7.81
N SER A 237 14.40 -30.78 -8.84
CA SER A 237 13.43 -31.56 -9.62
C SER A 237 13.99 -32.80 -10.29
N LYS A 238 15.31 -32.90 -10.47
CA LYS A 238 15.98 -34.10 -11.00
C LYS A 238 16.05 -35.24 -9.99
N HIS A 239 15.78 -34.97 -8.71
CA HIS A 239 15.95 -35.90 -7.60
C HIS A 239 14.64 -36.29 -6.92
N PHE A 240 13.60 -35.48 -7.04
CA PHE A 240 12.29 -35.76 -6.46
C PHE A 240 11.27 -36.02 -7.57
N ARG A 241 10.37 -36.97 -7.33
CA ARG A 241 9.33 -37.33 -8.30
C ARG A 241 8.35 -36.19 -8.51
N PHE A 242 8.00 -35.49 -7.43
CA PHE A 242 7.18 -34.29 -7.46
C PHE A 242 7.79 -33.20 -6.60
N VAL A 243 7.82 -31.98 -7.12
CA VAL A 243 8.23 -30.78 -6.41
C VAL A 243 7.08 -29.79 -6.42
N ARG A 244 6.66 -29.35 -5.25
CA ARG A 244 5.65 -28.31 -5.07
C ARG A 244 6.33 -27.07 -4.54
N PHE A 245 6.10 -25.93 -5.16
CA PHE A 245 6.65 -24.64 -4.73
C PHE A 245 5.49 -23.75 -4.27
N ILE A 246 5.50 -23.33 -3.00
CA ILE A 246 4.46 -22.47 -2.42
C ILE A 246 5.10 -21.13 -2.12
N ASN A 247 4.70 -20.09 -2.83
CA ASN A 247 5.17 -18.72 -2.63
C ASN A 247 4.26 -17.94 -1.69
N ILE A 248 4.82 -17.45 -0.59
CA ILE A 248 4.24 -16.44 0.28
C ILE A 248 5.06 -15.16 0.16
N ILE A 249 4.41 -14.01 0.00
CA ILE A 249 5.12 -12.73 -0.06
C ILE A 249 5.55 -12.23 1.34
N GLY A 250 6.74 -11.67 1.42
CA GLY A 250 7.27 -10.98 2.61
C GLY A 250 7.02 -9.48 2.60
N ASN A 251 7.45 -8.78 3.65
CA ASN A 251 7.28 -7.31 3.73
C ASN A 251 8.41 -6.52 3.06
N HIS A 252 9.56 -7.13 2.76
CA HIS A 252 10.73 -6.45 2.18
C HIS A 252 10.58 -6.03 0.73
N ALA A 253 9.76 -6.75 -0.02
CA ALA A 253 9.51 -6.48 -1.43
C ALA A 253 8.36 -5.50 -1.71
N ARG A 254 7.87 -4.77 -0.71
CA ARG A 254 6.83 -3.74 -0.87
C ARG A 254 7.35 -2.56 -1.69
N LEU A 255 6.57 -2.12 -2.68
CA LEU A 255 6.89 -0.93 -3.48
C LEU A 255 6.82 0.36 -2.65
N ILE A 256 5.95 0.40 -1.65
CA ILE A 256 5.82 1.49 -0.68
C ILE A 256 6.30 0.98 0.68
N SER A 257 7.40 1.54 1.19
CA SER A 257 8.00 1.14 2.47
C SER A 257 7.12 1.41 3.69
N ASP A 258 6.21 2.37 3.61
CA ASP A 258 5.32 2.72 4.73
C ASP A 258 4.22 1.65 4.88
N LYS A 259 4.22 0.94 6.01
CA LYS A 259 3.24 -0.11 6.33
C LYS A 259 1.79 0.37 6.28
N THR A 260 1.54 1.64 6.56
CA THR A 260 0.18 2.21 6.59
C THR A 260 -0.33 2.59 5.19
N GLN A 261 0.58 2.77 4.24
CA GLN A 261 0.27 3.16 2.86
C GLN A 261 0.56 2.04 1.85
N SER A 262 1.17 0.93 2.29
CA SER A 262 1.50 -0.19 1.43
C SER A 262 0.25 -0.97 1.05
N ILE A 263 0.05 -1.15 -0.25
CA ILE A 263 -0.97 -2.05 -0.79
C ILE A 263 -0.35 -3.45 -0.84
N PHE A 264 -0.99 -4.43 -0.20
CA PHE A 264 -0.46 -5.81 -0.08
C PHE A 264 -0.14 -6.45 -1.44
N THR A 265 -0.97 -6.19 -2.45
CA THR A 265 -0.78 -6.68 -3.83
C THR A 265 0.39 -6.01 -4.56
N GLU A 266 0.87 -4.85 -4.08
CA GLU A 266 1.99 -4.10 -4.66
C GLU A 266 3.34 -4.56 -4.10
N ASN A 267 3.64 -5.83 -4.35
CA ASN A 267 4.82 -6.52 -3.87
C ASN A 267 5.59 -7.16 -5.04
N LEU A 268 6.90 -6.93 -5.11
CA LEU A 268 7.76 -7.45 -6.18
C LEU A 268 7.95 -8.97 -6.12
N GLU A 269 7.76 -9.62 -4.96
CA GLU A 269 7.84 -11.08 -4.84
C GLU A 269 6.71 -11.78 -5.59
N ASN A 270 5.61 -11.09 -5.93
CA ASN A 270 4.58 -11.62 -6.84
C ASN A 270 5.11 -11.91 -8.25
N LEU A 271 6.28 -11.36 -8.62
CA LEU A 271 6.94 -11.66 -9.90
C LEU A 271 7.66 -13.02 -9.89
N ILE A 272 8.01 -13.55 -8.70
CA ILE A 272 8.76 -14.81 -8.58
C ILE A 272 7.94 -15.98 -9.17
N PRO A 273 6.68 -16.25 -8.75
CA PRO A 273 5.91 -17.34 -9.33
C PRO A 273 5.77 -17.23 -10.85
N TRP A 274 5.49 -16.02 -11.35
CA TRP A 274 5.33 -15.78 -12.79
C TRP A 274 6.62 -16.03 -13.58
N TYR A 275 7.78 -15.66 -13.03
CA TYR A 275 9.09 -15.98 -13.60
C TYR A 275 9.32 -17.49 -13.62
N LEU A 276 9.09 -18.17 -12.49
CA LEU A 276 9.29 -19.61 -12.34
C LEU A 276 8.40 -20.42 -13.29
N GLU A 277 7.12 -20.07 -13.42
CA GLU A 277 6.18 -20.71 -14.37
C GLU A 277 6.71 -20.67 -15.81
N THR A 278 7.30 -19.53 -16.21
CA THR A 278 7.86 -19.36 -17.55
C THR A 278 9.18 -20.12 -17.70
N ARG A 279 10.07 -20.02 -16.71
CA ARG A 279 11.43 -20.56 -16.75
C ARG A 279 11.48 -22.08 -16.60
N LEU A 280 10.52 -22.66 -15.89
CA LEU A 280 10.40 -24.10 -15.59
C LEU A 280 9.27 -24.78 -16.38
N LYS A 281 8.73 -24.15 -17.43
CA LYS A 281 7.61 -24.68 -18.23
C LYS A 281 7.79 -26.13 -18.74
N ASP A 282 9.03 -26.55 -18.96
CA ASP A 282 9.36 -27.88 -19.49
C ASP A 282 9.45 -28.96 -18.38
N PHE A 283 9.41 -28.55 -17.11
CA PHE A 283 9.50 -29.41 -15.93
C PHE A 283 8.11 -29.89 -15.51
N LYS A 284 7.73 -31.09 -15.96
CA LYS A 284 6.39 -31.65 -15.74
C LYS A 284 6.11 -32.11 -14.30
N ASN A 285 7.13 -32.13 -13.45
CA ASN A 285 7.04 -32.56 -12.06
C ASN A 285 7.13 -31.40 -11.07
N VAL A 286 7.03 -30.15 -11.54
CA VAL A 286 7.10 -28.95 -10.69
C VAL A 286 5.75 -28.24 -10.76
N ASP A 287 5.07 -28.15 -9.61
CA ASP A 287 3.85 -27.37 -9.44
C ASP A 287 4.14 -26.10 -8.66
N ILE A 288 3.66 -24.95 -9.14
CA ILE A 288 3.87 -23.64 -8.52
C ILE A 288 2.54 -23.12 -7.99
N TYR A 289 2.54 -22.73 -6.71
CA TYR A 289 1.42 -22.16 -5.98
C TYR A 289 1.82 -20.80 -5.43
N LYS A 290 0.83 -19.90 -5.29
CA LYS A 290 1.02 -18.55 -4.76
C LYS A 290 -0.05 -18.25 -3.72
N ASP A 291 0.29 -17.41 -2.75
CA ASP A 291 -0.68 -16.85 -1.83
C ASP A 291 -1.55 -15.79 -2.53
N THR A 292 -2.66 -15.43 -1.88
CA THR A 292 -3.53 -14.32 -2.28
C THR A 292 -3.67 -13.32 -1.15
N ASP A 293 -3.82 -13.82 0.08
CA ASP A 293 -4.10 -13.03 1.28
C ASP A 293 -2.98 -13.14 2.35
N GLY A 294 -1.75 -13.48 1.95
CA GLY A 294 -0.61 -13.63 2.87
C GLY A 294 -0.51 -14.96 3.59
N TYR A 295 -1.37 -15.92 3.22
CA TYR A 295 -1.29 -17.29 3.68
C TYR A 295 -1.61 -18.28 2.54
N PHE A 296 -1.11 -19.50 2.70
CA PHE A 296 -1.48 -20.64 1.86
C PHE A 296 -1.85 -21.83 2.73
N ILE A 297 -2.99 -22.47 2.41
CA ILE A 297 -3.48 -23.67 3.10
C ILE A 297 -3.16 -24.88 2.23
N ASP A 298 -2.35 -25.79 2.74
CA ASP A 298 -2.07 -27.06 2.10
C ASP A 298 -2.98 -28.15 2.65
N GLU A 299 -4.05 -28.44 1.92
CA GLU A 299 -5.05 -29.46 2.24
C GLU A 299 -4.69 -30.85 1.68
N THR A 300 -3.50 -31.01 1.11
CA THR A 300 -3.05 -32.31 0.60
C THR A 300 -2.63 -33.28 1.72
N PHE A 301 -2.59 -32.83 2.97
CA PHE A 301 -2.33 -33.62 4.18
C PHE A 301 -3.65 -33.89 4.93
N GLU A 302 -3.74 -34.97 5.71
CA GLU A 302 -4.96 -35.30 6.48
C GLU A 302 -5.42 -34.15 7.41
N GLN A 303 -4.45 -33.44 7.99
CA GLN A 303 -4.68 -32.20 8.73
C GLN A 303 -3.91 -31.09 8.03
N SER A 304 -4.60 -30.05 7.59
CA SER A 304 -4.01 -29.01 6.74
C SER A 304 -2.79 -28.36 7.39
N HIS A 305 -1.81 -28.02 6.56
CA HIS A 305 -0.67 -27.19 6.93
C HIS A 305 -0.91 -25.77 6.43
N VAL A 306 -0.41 -24.77 7.16
CA VAL A 306 -0.54 -23.37 6.75
C VAL A 306 0.84 -22.73 6.66
N TYR A 307 1.05 -21.99 5.58
CA TYR A 307 2.28 -21.27 5.29
C TYR A 307 1.98 -19.77 5.35
N VAL A 308 2.78 -19.03 6.11
CA VAL A 308 2.69 -17.57 6.24
C VAL A 308 4.10 -16.97 6.28
N HIS A 309 4.23 -15.67 6.02
CA HIS A 309 5.50 -14.98 6.24
C HIS A 309 5.68 -14.66 7.74
N GLY A 310 4.71 -14.01 8.37
CA GLY A 310 4.69 -13.73 9.82
C GLY A 310 4.58 -12.25 10.22
N ASP A 311 4.53 -11.33 9.25
CA ASP A 311 4.36 -9.88 9.46
C ASP A 311 2.91 -9.47 9.81
N LEU A 312 1.93 -10.22 9.27
CA LEU A 312 0.51 -10.14 9.63
C LEU A 312 0.16 -11.10 10.77
N ASP A 313 0.88 -12.22 10.86
CA ASP A 313 0.59 -13.36 11.71
C ASP A 313 1.73 -13.64 12.69
N HIS A 314 1.79 -12.84 13.76
CA HIS A 314 2.85 -12.98 14.75
C HIS A 314 2.87 -14.39 15.37
N VAL A 315 4.07 -14.97 15.49
CA VAL A 315 4.32 -16.36 15.95
C VAL A 315 3.65 -16.70 17.29
N SER A 316 3.44 -15.70 18.15
CA SER A 316 2.78 -15.89 19.46
C SER A 316 1.26 -16.02 19.40
N SER A 317 0.61 -15.52 18.35
CA SER A 317 -0.85 -15.43 18.21
C SER A 317 -1.39 -16.19 17.01
N VAL A 318 -0.55 -16.55 16.03
CA VAL A 318 -0.97 -17.15 14.76
C VAL A 318 -1.82 -18.41 14.92
N ALA A 319 -1.49 -19.28 15.88
CA ALA A 319 -2.26 -20.49 16.17
C ALA A 319 -3.61 -20.21 16.85
N LYS A 320 -3.91 -18.96 17.18
CA LYS A 320 -5.23 -18.53 17.68
C LYS A 320 -5.99 -17.76 16.60
N SER A 321 -5.35 -16.84 15.89
CA SER A 321 -6.01 -15.98 14.89
C SER A 321 -6.40 -16.75 13.63
N LEU A 322 -5.45 -17.43 12.99
CA LEU A 322 -5.70 -18.11 11.71
C LEU A 322 -6.79 -19.17 11.82
N PRO A 323 -6.84 -20.04 12.84
CA PRO A 323 -7.91 -21.04 12.93
C PRO A 323 -9.32 -20.43 13.02
N GLN A 324 -9.45 -19.26 13.63
CA GLN A 324 -10.74 -18.57 13.75
C GLN A 324 -11.20 -17.95 12.44
N ILE A 325 -10.26 -17.48 11.62
CA ILE A 325 -10.56 -16.88 10.31
C ILE A 325 -10.80 -17.98 9.26
N LEU A 326 -9.95 -19.01 9.26
CA LEU A 326 -9.98 -20.06 8.24
C LEU A 326 -11.02 -21.15 8.52
N GLY A 327 -11.54 -21.23 9.74
CA GLY A 327 -12.50 -22.28 10.14
C GLY A 327 -11.88 -23.68 10.25
N ILE A 328 -10.54 -23.79 10.20
CA ILE A 328 -9.79 -25.05 10.30
C ILE A 328 -8.80 -24.98 11.48
N VAL A 329 -8.47 -26.12 12.08
CA VAL A 329 -7.38 -26.22 13.06
C VAL A 329 -6.19 -26.89 12.38
N PRO A 330 -5.19 -26.12 11.89
CA PRO A 330 -4.08 -26.69 11.15
C PRO A 330 -3.17 -27.49 12.07
N ARG A 331 -2.53 -28.52 11.53
CA ARG A 331 -1.52 -29.32 12.25
C ARG A 331 -0.26 -28.50 12.47
N TYR A 332 0.23 -27.89 11.39
CA TYR A 332 1.45 -27.10 11.38
C TYR A 332 1.18 -25.73 10.79
N VAL A 333 1.79 -24.71 11.38
CA VAL A 333 1.92 -23.38 10.80
C VAL A 333 3.41 -23.10 10.61
N PHE A 334 3.82 -22.87 9.38
CA PHE A 334 5.20 -22.52 9.03
C PHE A 334 5.31 -21.01 8.78
N CYS A 335 6.26 -20.36 9.44
CA CYS A 335 6.48 -18.91 9.37
C CYS A 335 7.97 -18.56 9.24
N GLY A 336 8.29 -17.38 8.71
CA GLY A 336 9.63 -16.80 8.62
C GLY A 336 9.72 -15.51 9.44
N HIS A 337 10.26 -14.44 8.84
CA HIS A 337 10.24 -13.04 9.32
C HIS A 337 11.10 -12.74 10.55
N ILE A 338 11.06 -13.57 11.59
CA ILE A 338 11.80 -13.30 12.84
C ILE A 338 13.27 -13.76 12.79
N HIS A 339 13.68 -14.41 11.70
CA HIS A 339 15.04 -14.94 11.46
C HIS A 339 15.54 -15.93 12.52
N HIS A 340 14.66 -16.45 13.38
CA HIS A 340 15.01 -17.36 14.47
C HIS A 340 14.17 -18.63 14.38
N ASP A 341 14.87 -19.75 14.56
CA ASP A 341 14.22 -21.03 14.81
C ASP A 341 13.42 -20.97 16.11
N THR A 342 12.11 -21.15 15.99
CA THR A 342 11.27 -21.45 17.15
C THR A 342 10.27 -22.53 16.81
N VAL A 343 10.06 -23.45 17.75
CA VAL A 343 9.02 -24.47 17.65
C VAL A 343 8.15 -24.39 18.90
N LYS A 344 6.86 -24.16 18.73
CA LYS A 344 5.92 -24.05 19.84
C LYS A 344 4.57 -24.67 19.56
N GLU A 345 4.07 -25.42 20.53
CA GLU A 345 2.76 -26.05 20.48
C GLU A 345 1.70 -25.15 21.10
N TYR A 346 0.57 -25.03 20.42
CA TYR A 346 -0.64 -24.31 20.82
C TYR A 346 -1.83 -25.27 20.71
N GLY A 347 -1.99 -26.12 21.73
CA GLY A 347 -2.97 -27.20 21.67
C GLY A 347 -2.60 -28.21 20.59
N ARG A 348 -3.44 -28.34 19.56
CA ARG A 348 -3.23 -29.30 18.45
C ARG A 348 -2.33 -28.78 17.33
N THR A 349 -2.12 -27.46 17.29
CA THR A 349 -1.33 -26.80 16.25
C THR A 349 0.10 -26.58 16.74
N LYS A 350 1.08 -26.92 15.91
CA LYS A 350 2.50 -26.60 16.15
C LYS A 350 2.93 -25.50 15.18
N VAL A 351 3.39 -24.39 15.75
CA VAL A 351 3.94 -23.26 14.99
C VAL A 351 5.45 -23.44 14.92
N ILE A 352 6.00 -23.35 13.71
CA ILE A 352 7.42 -23.50 13.41
C ILE A 352 7.85 -22.24 12.67
N SER A 353 8.78 -21.50 13.28
CA SER A 353 9.47 -20.40 12.65
C SER A 353 10.78 -20.88 12.05
N ASN A 354 11.04 -20.51 10.81
CA ASN A 354 12.27 -20.80 10.10
C ASN A 354 13.38 -19.82 10.52
N GLY A 355 14.63 -20.23 10.30
CA GLY A 355 15.77 -19.33 10.35
C GLY A 355 15.89 -18.50 9.06
N SER A 356 16.88 -17.61 9.01
CA SER A 356 17.19 -16.84 7.80
C SER A 356 18.42 -17.38 7.08
N LEU A 357 18.48 -17.19 5.76
CA LEU A 357 19.66 -17.55 4.97
C LEU A 357 20.79 -16.52 5.19
N MET A 358 20.44 -15.26 5.43
CA MET A 358 21.38 -14.16 5.66
C MET A 358 22.08 -14.26 7.02
N GLY A 359 21.41 -14.76 8.06
CA GLY A 359 21.90 -14.76 9.44
C GLY A 359 21.89 -13.37 10.09
N ILE A 360 22.77 -13.16 11.07
CA ILE A 360 22.85 -11.93 11.86
C ILE A 360 23.43 -10.74 11.07
N ASP A 361 22.66 -9.65 11.00
CA ASP A 361 23.09 -8.36 10.43
C ASP A 361 23.47 -7.35 11.53
N ASP A 362 23.83 -6.13 11.12
CA ASP A 362 24.24 -5.06 12.04
C ASP A 362 23.11 -4.60 12.95
N TYR A 363 21.86 -4.63 12.46
CA TYR A 363 20.69 -4.29 13.25
C TYR A 363 20.47 -5.30 14.38
N ALA A 364 20.46 -6.60 14.06
CA ALA A 364 20.33 -7.67 15.04
C ALA A 364 21.48 -7.62 16.06
N LEU A 365 22.70 -7.37 15.63
CA LEU A 365 23.85 -7.21 16.52
C LEU A 365 23.69 -6.02 17.48
N SER A 366 23.18 -4.87 16.98
CA SER A 366 22.89 -3.69 17.81
C SER A 366 21.85 -3.97 18.91
N LYS A 367 20.94 -4.91 18.65
CA LYS A 367 19.91 -5.35 19.59
C LYS A 367 20.30 -6.57 20.42
N ARG A 368 21.51 -7.11 20.23
CA ARG A 368 22.00 -8.35 20.87
C ARG A 368 21.13 -9.57 20.55
N PHE A 369 20.56 -9.61 19.36
CA PHE A 369 19.93 -10.81 18.82
C PHE A 369 20.97 -11.64 18.07
N TYR A 370 20.78 -12.96 18.07
CA TYR A 370 21.70 -13.88 17.41
C TYR A 370 20.95 -15.10 16.88
N ALA A 371 21.12 -15.35 15.58
CA ALA A 371 20.68 -16.55 14.91
C ALA A 371 21.74 -16.97 13.90
N GLU A 372 22.02 -18.27 13.84
CA GLU A 372 22.88 -18.83 12.81
C GLU A 372 22.15 -18.85 11.46
N PRO A 373 22.85 -18.57 10.34
CA PRO A 373 22.33 -18.79 9.00
C PRO A 373 21.87 -20.25 8.84
N MET A 374 20.56 -20.47 8.64
CA MET A 374 20.00 -21.82 8.56
C MET A 374 18.63 -21.85 7.89
N GLN A 375 18.25 -23.01 7.36
CA GLN A 375 16.90 -23.30 6.85
C GLN A 375 16.43 -24.69 7.31
N LYS A 376 15.11 -24.90 7.46
CA LYS A 376 14.56 -26.18 7.94
C LYS A 376 14.05 -27.07 6.82
N MET A 377 14.32 -28.36 6.96
CA MET A 377 13.63 -29.42 6.23
C MET A 377 12.93 -30.35 7.21
N HIS A 378 11.69 -30.72 6.89
CA HIS A 378 10.86 -31.64 7.66
C HIS A 378 10.51 -32.85 6.81
N ILE A 379 10.69 -34.05 7.36
CA ILE A 379 10.28 -35.30 6.74
C ILE A 379 9.07 -35.83 7.49
N PHE A 380 8.00 -36.16 6.77
CA PHE A 380 6.74 -36.62 7.35
C PHE A 380 6.68 -38.15 7.43
N ASP A 381 5.97 -38.68 8.44
CA ASP A 381 5.56 -40.07 8.53
C ASP A 381 4.28 -40.35 7.73
N ASP A 382 3.83 -41.60 7.73
CA ASP A 382 2.62 -42.04 7.02
C ASP A 382 1.32 -41.44 7.58
N ASN A 383 1.37 -40.78 8.75
CA ASN A 383 0.23 -40.06 9.35
C ASN A 383 0.40 -38.54 9.21
N ASP A 384 1.22 -38.09 8.26
CA ASP A 384 1.50 -36.69 7.97
C ASP A 384 2.11 -35.90 9.14
N ARG A 385 2.74 -36.59 10.10
CA ARG A 385 3.42 -35.95 11.23
C ARG A 385 4.89 -35.78 10.92
N ILE A 386 5.48 -34.68 11.36
CA ILE A 386 6.93 -34.48 11.28
C ILE A 386 7.63 -35.59 12.07
N LYS A 387 8.30 -36.48 11.35
CA LYS A 387 9.10 -37.59 11.86
C LYS A 387 10.51 -37.13 12.19
N TYR A 388 11.09 -36.34 11.29
CA TYR A 388 12.41 -35.74 11.43
C TYR A 388 12.37 -34.27 11.05
N THR A 389 13.13 -33.47 11.79
CA THR A 389 13.50 -32.11 11.38
C THR A 389 15.00 -32.09 11.17
N VAL A 390 15.42 -31.55 10.04
CA VAL A 390 16.81 -31.32 9.67
C VAL A 390 17.02 -29.82 9.67
N ASP A 391 17.95 -29.38 10.50
CA ASP A 391 18.43 -28.00 10.52
C ASP A 391 19.64 -27.89 9.59
N ILE A 392 19.46 -27.21 8.46
CA ILE A 392 20.48 -27.02 7.44
C ILE A 392 21.21 -25.72 7.75
N TYR A 393 22.35 -25.81 8.45
CA TYR A 393 23.22 -24.67 8.73
C TYR A 393 24.04 -24.27 7.50
N LEU A 394 24.27 -22.96 7.32
CA LEU A 394 24.80 -22.36 6.09
C LEU A 394 26.09 -21.56 6.34
N ASN A 395 26.90 -21.99 7.31
CA ASN A 395 28.15 -21.33 7.71
C ASN A 395 29.35 -21.77 6.88
#